data_AF-A0A8S3JZ48-F1
#
_entry.id   AF-A0A8S3JZ48-F1
#
_cell.length_a   1.000
_cell.length_b   1.000
_cell.length_c   1.000
_cell.angle_alpha   90.00
_cell.angle_beta   90.00
_cell.angle_gamma   90.00
#
_symmetry.space_group_name_H-M   'P 1'
#
loop_
_entity.id
_entity.type
_entity.pdbx_description
1 polymer ?
#
loop_
_entity_poly.entity_id
_entity_poly.type
_entity_poly.pdbx_seq_one_letter_code
_entity_poly.pdbx_strand_id
1 'polypeptide(L)'
;MAAATADRTVCDKCSKAKGISRCEGCSRIFCYNDFIEHRHDLNKQLDDIVINHDIFRQDLTEHKVEPKTRALHQQINDWECDAIEKIRRTAEEVRQILVKHSNDNTIGIETKLSKLTDQLRHGRQENDFVETDLFQWKAQLIQLTEEINNPSNI
;
A
#
# COMPACT_ATOMS: atom_id res chain seq x y z
N MET A 1 43.70 -4.61 16.21
CA MET A 1 42.29 -4.99 15.96
C MET A 1 41.51 -3.71 15.72
N ALA A 2 41.09 -3.43 14.49
CA ALA A 2 40.27 -2.26 14.18
C ALA A 2 38.84 -2.74 13.97
N ALA A 3 37.94 -2.38 14.88
CA ALA A 3 36.51 -2.61 14.74
C ALA A 3 35.97 -1.63 13.69
N ALA A 4 35.59 -2.14 12.53
CA ALA A 4 34.86 -1.37 11.51
C ALA A 4 33.42 -1.17 12.01
N THR A 5 33.11 0.05 12.46
CA THR A 5 31.73 0.49 12.66
C THR A 5 31.06 0.56 11.29
N ALA A 6 30.19 -0.41 10.98
CA ALA A 6 29.35 -0.35 9.79
C ALA A 6 28.36 0.81 9.97
N ASP A 7 28.66 1.96 9.36
CA ASP A 7 27.72 3.07 9.21
C ASP A 7 26.48 2.54 8.49
N ARG A 8 25.40 2.33 9.23
CA ARG A 8 24.14 1.86 8.66
C ARG A 8 23.54 3.02 7.90
N THR A 9 23.50 2.90 6.58
CA THR A 9 22.85 3.88 5.71
C THR A 9 21.37 4.02 6.10
N VAL A 10 20.92 5.26 6.21
CA VAL A 10 19.56 5.61 6.62
C VAL A 10 18.71 5.80 5.38
N CYS A 11 17.44 5.42 5.45
CA CYS A 11 16.49 5.73 4.39
C CYS A 11 16.09 7.21 4.46
N ASP A 12 16.22 7.93 3.35
CA ASP A 12 15.89 9.36 3.25
C ASP A 12 14.38 9.65 3.34
N LYS A 13 13.53 8.63 3.15
CA LYS A 13 12.07 8.77 3.24
C LYS A 13 11.53 8.51 4.66
N CYS A 14 11.90 7.38 5.28
CA CYS A 14 11.37 6.99 6.59
C CYS A 14 12.35 7.17 7.76
N SER A 15 13.58 7.63 7.49
CA SER A 15 14.65 7.84 8.48
C SER A 15 15.05 6.62 9.30
N LYS A 16 14.64 5.41 8.88
CA LYS A 16 15.07 4.15 9.50
C LYS A 16 16.46 3.77 9.01
N ALA A 17 17.31 3.25 9.89
CA ALA A 17 18.65 2.72 9.59
C ALA A 17 18.59 1.36 8.85
N LYS A 18 17.86 1.33 7.73
CA LYS A 18 17.62 0.19 6.83
C LYS A 18 17.76 0.61 5.36
N GLY A 19 18.59 1.60 5.06
CA GLY A 19 18.93 1.97 3.69
C GLY A 19 19.63 0.80 3.00
N ILE A 20 19.09 0.35 1.86
CA ILE A 20 19.66 -0.79 1.11
C ILE A 20 19.93 -0.46 -0.35
N SER A 21 19.27 0.56 -0.90
CA SER A 21 19.34 0.88 -2.32
C SER A 21 19.42 2.38 -2.52
N ARG A 22 20.40 2.82 -3.30
CA ARG A 22 20.52 4.21 -3.76
C ARG A 22 19.89 4.32 -5.14
N CYS A 23 19.04 5.32 -5.35
CA CYS A 23 18.56 5.65 -6.67
C CYS A 23 19.60 6.53 -7.38
N GLU A 24 20.14 6.07 -8.51
CA GLU A 24 21.11 6.85 -9.31
C GLU A 24 20.50 8.17 -9.84
N GLY A 25 19.18 8.19 -10.09
CA GLY A 25 18.50 9.37 -10.64
C GLY A 25 18.37 10.52 -9.65
N CYS A 26 17.95 10.25 -8.41
CA CYS A 26 17.75 11.29 -7.39
C CYS A 26 18.82 11.29 -6.29
N SER A 27 19.79 10.37 -6.35
CA SER A 27 20.86 10.16 -5.37
C SER A 27 20.40 9.85 -3.93
N ARG A 28 19.10 9.64 -3.71
CA ARG A 28 18.53 9.29 -2.39
C ARG A 28 18.67 7.81 -2.09
N ILE A 29 18.84 7.49 -0.82
CA ILE A 29 18.94 6.14 -0.27
C ILE A 29 17.57 5.74 0.31
N PHE A 30 17.11 4.55 -0.06
CA PHE A 30 15.81 4.03 0.36
C PHE A 30 15.95 2.67 1.04
N CYS A 31 15.00 2.36 1.93
CA CYS A 31 14.75 0.98 2.31
C CYS A 31 14.00 0.26 1.19
N TYR A 32 13.91 -1.08 1.24
CA TYR A 32 13.26 -1.88 0.19
C TYR A 32 11.84 -1.38 -0.16
N ASN A 33 11.00 -1.15 0.86
CA ASN A 33 9.62 -0.73 0.67
C ASN A 33 9.54 0.68 0.06
N ASP A 34 10.30 1.63 0.61
CA ASP A 34 10.32 3.00 0.11
C ASP A 34 10.95 3.09 -1.30
N PHE A 35 11.85 2.16 -1.65
CA PHE A 35 12.42 2.06 -2.98
C PHE A 35 11.38 1.54 -3.99
N ILE A 36 10.58 0.54 -3.61
CA ILE A 36 9.46 0.07 -4.43
C ILE A 36 8.45 1.19 -4.64
N GLU A 37 8.08 1.92 -3.59
CA GLU A 37 7.16 3.06 -3.70
C GLU A 37 7.75 4.16 -4.59
N HIS A 38 9.04 4.47 -4.45
CA HIS A 38 9.72 5.42 -5.32
C HIS A 38 9.69 4.97 -6.80
N ARG A 39 9.94 3.69 -7.07
CA ARG A 39 9.85 3.12 -8.44
C ARG A 39 8.43 3.11 -8.97
N HIS A 40 7.44 2.86 -8.13
CA HIS A 40 6.02 2.93 -8.48
C HIS A 40 5.61 4.34 -8.86
N ASP A 41 6.04 5.34 -8.08
CA ASP A 41 5.80 6.75 -8.37
C ASP A 41 6.43 7.17 -9.71
N LEU A 42 7.68 6.75 -9.97
CA LEU A 42 8.33 6.99 -11.27
C LEU A 42 7.58 6.33 -12.44
N ASN A 43 7.03 5.13 -12.25
CA ASN A 43 6.23 4.48 -13.30
C ASN A 43 4.93 5.24 -13.55
N LYS A 44 4.24 5.72 -12.51
CA LYS A 44 3.05 6.58 -12.68
C LYS A 44 3.37 7.85 -13.47
N GLN A 45 4.47 8.51 -13.12
CA GLN A 45 4.93 9.70 -13.85
C GLN A 45 5.25 9.37 -15.32
N LEU A 46 5.85 8.20 -15.59
CA LEU A 46 6.12 7.76 -16.95
C LEU A 46 4.82 7.46 -17.72
N ASP A 47 3.85 6.79 -17.10
CA ASP A 47 2.54 6.54 -17.71
C ASP A 47 1.85 7.86 -18.08
N ASP A 48 1.93 8.87 -17.21
CA ASP A 48 1.40 10.21 -17.48
C ASP A 48 2.15 10.89 -18.64
N ILE A 49 3.48 10.74 -18.72
CA ILE A 49 4.26 11.26 -19.86
C ILE A 49 3.88 10.54 -21.16
N VAL A 50 3.69 9.22 -21.13
CA VAL A 50 3.29 8.43 -22.31
C VAL A 50 1.91 8.85 -22.79
N ILE A 51 0.95 9.02 -21.89
CA ILE A 51 -0.39 9.53 -22.20
C ILE A 51 -0.29 10.92 -22.83
N ASN A 52 0.45 11.85 -22.20
CA ASN A 52 0.63 13.20 -22.73
C ASN A 52 1.33 13.20 -24.10
N HIS A 53 2.30 12.32 -24.31
CA HIS A 53 2.96 12.14 -25.60
C HIS A 53 1.98 11.67 -26.68
N ASP A 54 1.13 10.69 -26.37
CA ASP A 54 0.15 10.17 -27.32
C ASP A 54 -0.93 11.20 -27.64
N ILE A 55 -1.41 11.96 -26.65
CA ILE A 55 -2.28 13.12 -26.83
C ILE A 55 -1.60 14.15 -27.73
N PHE A 56 -0.37 14.54 -27.43
CA PHE A 56 0.36 15.53 -28.22
C PHE A 56 0.56 15.06 -29.67
N ARG A 57 0.88 13.78 -29.90
CA ARG A 57 1.01 13.20 -31.24
C ARG A 57 -0.33 13.24 -32.00
N GLN A 58 -1.43 12.99 -31.30
CA GLN A 58 -2.77 13.07 -31.85
C GLN A 58 -3.12 14.53 -32.20
N ASP A 59 -2.89 15.48 -31.30
CA ASP A 59 -3.07 16.92 -31.53
C ASP A 59 -2.27 17.40 -32.76
N LEU A 60 -1.02 16.94 -32.89
CA LEU A 60 -0.15 17.28 -34.04
C LEU A 60 -0.69 16.75 -35.37
N THR A 61 -1.39 15.61 -35.31
CA THR A 61 -2.04 15.00 -36.48
C THR A 61 -3.32 15.75 -36.82
N GLU A 62 -4.11 16.13 -35.82
CA GLU A 62 -5.35 16.90 -35.96
C GLU A 62 -5.10 18.35 -36.36
N HIS A 63 -3.93 18.92 -36.01
CA HIS A 63 -3.47 20.23 -36.47
C HIS A 63 -3.33 20.34 -37.99
N LYS A 64 -3.31 19.21 -38.73
CA LYS A 64 -3.38 19.18 -40.20
C LYS A 64 -4.81 19.30 -40.74
N VAL A 65 -5.84 19.33 -39.88
CA VAL A 65 -7.27 19.33 -40.21
C VAL A 65 -7.92 20.68 -39.82
N GLU A 66 -9.04 21.03 -40.44
CA GLU A 66 -9.70 22.34 -40.30
C GLU A 66 -9.95 22.81 -38.84
N PRO A 67 -9.96 24.14 -38.59
CA PRO A 67 -10.06 24.73 -37.24
C PRO A 67 -11.27 24.32 -36.40
N LYS A 68 -12.43 24.05 -37.03
CA LYS A 68 -13.65 23.60 -36.33
C LYS A 68 -13.52 22.17 -35.81
N THR A 69 -12.86 21.32 -36.57
CA THR A 69 -12.59 19.93 -36.22
C THR A 69 -11.64 19.90 -35.01
N ARG A 70 -10.58 20.72 -35.01
CA ARG A 70 -9.65 20.88 -33.89
C ARG A 70 -10.33 21.21 -32.55
N ALA A 71 -11.31 22.11 -32.54
CA ALA A 71 -12.01 22.51 -31.31
C ALA A 71 -12.89 21.39 -30.72
N LEU A 72 -13.44 20.51 -31.56
CA LEU A 72 -14.21 19.36 -31.12
C LEU A 72 -13.30 18.22 -30.65
N HIS A 73 -12.19 17.98 -31.34
CA HIS A 73 -11.19 17.01 -30.89
C HIS A 73 -10.59 17.37 -29.54
N GLN A 74 -10.26 18.65 -29.30
CA GLN A 74 -9.77 19.10 -27.99
C GLN A 74 -10.79 18.81 -26.88
N GLN A 75 -12.08 19.06 -27.11
CA GLN A 75 -13.13 18.77 -26.11
C GLN A 75 -13.26 17.27 -25.81
N ILE A 76 -13.03 16.42 -26.82
CA ILE A 76 -13.03 14.97 -26.63
C ILE A 76 -11.81 14.55 -25.80
N ASN A 77 -10.63 15.11 -26.11
CA ASN A 77 -9.39 14.83 -25.36
C ASN A 77 -9.49 15.29 -23.91
N ASP A 78 -10.01 16.50 -23.68
CA ASP A 78 -10.24 17.05 -22.33
C ASP A 78 -11.20 16.16 -21.54
N TRP A 79 -12.30 15.72 -22.17
CA TRP A 79 -13.26 14.81 -21.56
C TRP A 79 -12.66 13.44 -21.23
N GLU A 80 -11.82 12.89 -22.11
CA GLU A 80 -11.15 11.60 -21.90
C GLU A 80 -10.16 11.68 -20.74
N CYS A 81 -9.33 12.73 -20.70
CA CYS A 81 -8.43 13.01 -19.60
C CYS A 81 -9.17 13.12 -18.27
N ASP A 82 -10.23 13.93 -18.21
CA ASP A 82 -11.07 14.10 -17.03
C ASP A 82 -11.70 12.78 -16.56
N ALA A 83 -12.14 11.93 -17.50
CA ALA A 83 -12.72 10.63 -17.19
C ALA A 83 -11.68 9.67 -16.60
N ILE A 84 -10.49 9.59 -17.21
CA ILE A 84 -9.39 8.76 -16.73
C ILE A 84 -8.96 9.21 -15.34
N GLU A 85 -8.82 10.51 -15.10
CA GLU A 85 -8.44 11.05 -13.79
C GLU A 85 -9.47 10.70 -12.71
N LYS A 86 -10.77 10.86 -13.01
CA LYS A 86 -11.86 10.47 -12.09
C LYS A 86 -11.79 8.98 -11.74
N ILE A 87 -11.63 8.11 -12.73
CA ILE A 87 -11.51 6.66 -12.52
C ILE A 87 -10.30 6.35 -11.64
N ARG A 88 -9.14 6.96 -11.93
CA ARG A 88 -7.91 6.77 -11.14
C ARG A 88 -8.11 7.21 -9.69
N ARG A 89 -8.69 8.39 -9.47
CA ARG A 89 -8.95 8.92 -8.12
C ARG A 89 -9.88 8.02 -7.33
N THR A 90 -11.02 7.63 -7.90
CA THR A 90 -11.97 6.74 -7.22
C THR A 90 -11.36 5.37 -6.93
N ALA A 91 -10.59 4.80 -7.85
CA ALA A 91 -9.90 3.53 -7.61
C ALA A 91 -8.90 3.65 -6.45
N GLU A 92 -8.18 4.77 -6.34
CA GLU A 92 -7.24 5.00 -5.25
C GLU A 92 -7.95 5.21 -3.90
N GLU A 93 -9.05 5.96 -3.87
CA GLU A 93 -9.89 6.12 -2.67
C GLU A 93 -10.38 4.76 -2.14
N VAL A 94 -10.89 3.90 -3.03
CA VAL A 94 -11.36 2.56 -2.66
C VAL A 94 -10.22 1.68 -2.15
N ARG A 95 -9.04 1.73 -2.79
CA ARG A 95 -7.85 1.00 -2.30
C ARG A 95 -7.45 1.45 -0.90
N GLN A 96 -7.47 2.75 -0.62
CA GLN A 96 -7.13 3.29 0.70
C GLN A 96 -8.14 2.86 1.76
N ILE A 97 -9.43 2.85 1.44
CA ILE A 97 -10.49 2.33 2.31
C ILE A 97 -10.22 0.85 2.63
N LEU A 98 -9.90 0.04 1.63
CA LEU A 98 -9.59 -1.39 1.82
C LEU A 98 -8.39 -1.60 2.74
N VAL A 99 -7.29 -0.85 2.52
CA VAL A 99 -6.10 -0.91 3.37
C VAL A 99 -6.44 -0.53 4.81
N LYS A 100 -7.25 0.53 5.00
CA LYS A 100 -7.69 0.95 6.34
C LYS A 100 -8.50 -0.15 7.03
N HIS A 101 -9.50 -0.71 6.35
CA HIS A 101 -10.29 -1.81 6.90
C HIS A 101 -9.45 -3.05 7.22
N SER A 102 -8.49 -3.40 6.37
CA SER A 102 -7.56 -4.51 6.62
C SER A 102 -6.69 -4.26 7.86
N ASN A 103 -6.20 -3.04 8.03
CA ASN A 103 -5.43 -2.66 9.22
C ASN A 103 -6.29 -2.68 10.48
N ASP A 104 -7.51 -2.15 10.43
CA ASP A 104 -8.44 -2.15 11.57
C ASP A 104 -8.80 -3.59 11.99
N ASN A 105 -9.02 -4.49 11.03
CA ASN A 105 -9.24 -5.91 11.29
C ASN A 105 -8.02 -6.55 11.98
N THR A 106 -6.82 -6.24 11.50
CA THR A 106 -5.56 -6.76 12.08
C THR A 106 -5.37 -6.28 13.52
N ILE A 107 -5.64 -5.01 13.81
CA ILE A 107 -5.59 -4.44 15.17
C ILE A 107 -6.61 -5.13 16.09
N GLY A 108 -7.81 -5.41 15.57
CA GLY A 108 -8.85 -6.15 16.30
C GLY A 108 -8.40 -7.56 16.67
N ILE A 109 -7.77 -8.27 15.74
CA ILE A 109 -7.22 -9.62 15.96
C ILE A 109 -6.07 -9.59 16.99
N GLU A 110 -5.13 -8.64 16.88
CA GLU A 110 -4.05 -8.46 17.87
C GLU A 110 -4.58 -8.23 19.28
N THR A 111 -5.64 -7.43 19.42
CA THR A 111 -6.28 -7.16 20.72
C THR A 111 -6.89 -8.44 21.31
N LYS A 112 -7.61 -9.22 20.50
CA LYS A 112 -8.18 -10.52 20.93
C LYS A 112 -7.09 -11.51 21.32
N LEU A 113 -6.02 -11.60 20.53
CA LEU A 113 -4.87 -12.48 20.81
C LEU A 113 -4.15 -12.10 22.11
N SER A 114 -3.97 -10.80 22.36
CA SER A 114 -3.35 -10.30 23.60
C SER A 114 -4.19 -10.70 24.82
N LYS A 115 -5.52 -10.54 24.74
CA LYS A 115 -6.43 -10.96 25.81
C LYS A 115 -6.35 -12.47 26.08
N LEU A 116 -6.33 -13.29 25.03
CA LEU A 116 -6.17 -14.74 25.17
C LEU A 116 -4.82 -15.09 25.82
N THR A 117 -3.75 -14.38 25.44
CA THR A 117 -2.41 -14.56 26.04
C THR A 117 -2.43 -14.29 27.54
N ASP A 118 -3.11 -13.24 27.98
CA ASP A 118 -3.26 -12.92 29.41
C ASP A 118 -4.07 -13.98 30.15
N GLN A 119 -5.17 -14.47 29.56
CA GLN A 119 -5.98 -15.55 30.14
C GLN A 119 -5.19 -16.85 30.32
N LEU A 120 -4.44 -17.26 29.28
CA LEU A 120 -3.58 -18.44 29.34
C LEU A 120 -2.48 -18.30 30.40
N ARG A 121 -1.91 -17.10 30.53
CA ARG A 121 -0.88 -16.81 31.54
C ARG A 121 -1.45 -16.89 32.94
N HIS A 122 -2.62 -16.29 33.18
CA HIS A 122 -3.29 -16.30 34.48
C HIS A 122 -3.68 -17.72 34.89
N GLY A 123 -4.35 -18.46 34.00
CA GLY A 123 -4.76 -19.84 34.29
C GLY A 123 -3.56 -20.77 34.58
N ARG A 124 -2.42 -20.53 33.94
CA ARG A 124 -1.18 -21.26 34.23
C ARG A 124 -0.54 -20.85 35.56
N GLN A 125 -0.65 -19.58 35.96
CA GLN A 125 -0.08 -19.07 37.21
C GLN A 125 -0.89 -19.53 38.42
N GLU A 126 -2.22 -19.41 38.35
CA GLU A 126 -3.15 -19.82 39.41
C GLU A 126 -3.41 -21.33 39.40
N ASN A 127 -3.10 -22.00 38.27
CA ASN A 127 -3.32 -23.44 38.06
C ASN A 127 -4.79 -23.84 38.34
N ASP A 128 -5.72 -22.96 37.96
CA ASP A 128 -7.16 -23.01 38.22
C ASP A 128 -8.00 -23.39 36.99
N PHE A 129 -7.34 -23.73 35.89
CA PHE A 129 -8.00 -24.09 34.63
C PHE A 129 -8.68 -25.46 34.72
N VAL A 130 -9.83 -25.57 34.05
CA VAL A 130 -10.58 -26.83 33.87
C VAL A 130 -10.71 -27.18 32.38
N GLU A 131 -11.23 -28.37 32.09
CA GLU A 131 -11.38 -28.87 30.72
C GLU A 131 -12.19 -27.93 29.81
N THR A 132 -13.17 -27.22 30.37
CA THR A 132 -13.95 -26.23 29.63
C THR A 132 -13.13 -25.02 29.20
N ASP A 133 -12.18 -24.57 30.03
CA ASP A 133 -11.30 -23.44 29.69
C ASP A 133 -10.34 -23.84 28.57
N LEU A 134 -9.76 -25.04 28.66
CA LEU A 134 -8.89 -25.59 27.61
C LEU A 134 -9.63 -25.73 26.28
N PHE A 135 -10.88 -26.20 26.31
CA PHE A 135 -11.72 -26.28 25.12
C PHE A 135 -12.01 -24.89 24.54
N GLN A 136 -12.35 -23.92 25.39
CA GLN A 136 -12.66 -22.56 24.98
C GLN A 136 -11.45 -21.85 24.36
N TRP A 137 -10.27 -21.92 24.99
CA TRP A 137 -9.05 -21.32 24.44
C TRP A 137 -8.64 -21.93 23.11
N LYS A 138 -8.80 -23.25 22.96
CA LYS A 138 -8.55 -23.92 21.69
C LYS A 138 -9.52 -23.45 20.60
N ALA A 139 -10.80 -23.30 20.92
CA ALA A 139 -11.80 -22.78 19.99
C ALA A 139 -11.49 -21.33 19.58
N GLN A 140 -11.09 -20.48 20.53
CA GLN A 140 -10.70 -19.09 20.26
C GLN A 140 -9.47 -18.98 19.34
N LEU A 141 -8.47 -19.86 19.50
CA LEU A 141 -7.31 -19.90 18.58
C LEU A 141 -7.71 -20.28 17.15
N ILE A 142 -8.60 -21.27 17.00
CA ILE A 142 -9.12 -21.68 15.69
C ILE A 142 -9.88 -20.51 15.05
N GLN A 143 -10.76 -19.85 15.80
CA GLN A 143 -11.50 -18.69 15.32
C GLN A 143 -10.58 -17.53 14.89
N LEU A 144 -9.55 -17.20 15.68
CA LEU A 144 -8.58 -16.16 15.30
C LEU A 144 -7.81 -16.54 14.03
N THR A 145 -7.49 -17.82 13.85
CA THR A 145 -6.83 -18.32 12.65
C THR A 145 -7.74 -18.19 11.43
N GLU A 146 -9.03 -18.46 11.58
CA GLU A 146 -10.03 -18.28 10.52
C GLU A 146 -10.24 -16.80 10.19
N GLU A 147 -10.30 -15.92 11.18
CA GLU A 147 -10.44 -14.46 10.99
C GLU A 147 -9.26 -13.83 10.23
N ILE A 148 -8.03 -14.37 10.40
CA ILE A 148 -6.83 -13.95 9.64
C ILE A 148 -6.91 -14.42 8.19
N ASN A 149 -7.33 -15.66 7.96
CA ASN A 149 -7.34 -16.26 6.61
C ASN A 149 -8.55 -15.84 5.78
N ASN A 150 -9.66 -15.50 6.43
CA ASN A 150 -10.91 -15.07 5.83
C ASN A 150 -11.38 -13.77 6.50
N PRO A 151 -10.77 -12.61 6.17
CA PRO A 151 -11.24 -11.32 6.65
C PRO A 151 -12.67 -11.11 6.11
N SER A 152 -13.67 -11.44 6.92
CA SER A 152 -15.08 -11.55 6.51
C SER A 152 -15.77 -10.18 6.38
N ASN A 153 -15.05 -9.14 5.95
CA ASN A 153 -15.56 -7.78 5.78
C ASN A 153 -14.77 -7.02 4.71
N ILE A 154 -14.86 -7.47 3.46
CA ILE A 154 -14.59 -6.67 2.26
C ILE A 154 -15.86 -6.67 1.42
#